data_AF-U6RN30-F1
#
_entry.id   AF-U6RN30-F1
#
_cell.length_a   1.000
_cell.length_b   1.000
_cell.length_c   1.000
_cell.angle_alpha   90.00
_cell.angle_beta   90.00
_cell.angle_gamma   90.00
#
_symmetry.space_group_name_H-M   'P 1'
#
loop_
_entity.id
_entity.type
_entity.pdbx_description
1 polymer ?
#
loop_
_entity_poly.entity_id
_entity_poly.type
_entity_poly.pdbx_seq_one_letter_code
_entity_poly.pdbx_strand_id
1 'polypeptide(L)'
;MKTLCTLLLALGTLCSIQAQERKVNQPPFIVRNTSTVEINQITLSDTATVLDIKAYYRPHNWIRISGESYLLADNGKKYPIRSGSGITLDKEFWMPDSGEATFSLIFPTLPATVKTIDFIESDCEDCFKIWGISLNGKLPELVLPEEVKQKTNAVEILPAPQLTMGKATLSGKLLDYKHNYQLNLNAYLCELLTGNENEIPIEP
;
A
#
# COMPACT_ATOMS: atom_id res chain seq x y z
N MET A 1 36.28 -13.20 -49.03
CA MET A 1 35.14 -12.25 -48.97
C MET A 1 33.84 -12.91 -48.51
N LYS A 2 33.45 -14.08 -49.04
CA LYS A 2 32.21 -14.77 -48.65
C LYS A 2 32.16 -15.25 -47.19
N THR A 3 33.31 -15.66 -46.64
CA THR A 3 33.49 -16.11 -45.25
C THR A 3 33.53 -14.97 -44.22
N LEU A 4 33.95 -13.76 -44.62
CA LEU A 4 33.97 -12.59 -43.74
C LEU A 4 32.56 -11.98 -43.58
N CYS A 5 31.75 -12.02 -44.64
CA CYS A 5 30.33 -11.62 -44.57
C CYS A 5 29.48 -12.59 -43.74
N THR A 6 29.81 -13.89 -43.71
CA THR A 6 29.06 -14.87 -42.89
C THR A 6 29.33 -14.69 -41.40
N LEU A 7 30.55 -14.27 -41.00
CA LEU A 7 30.87 -13.98 -39.60
C LEU A 7 30.17 -12.70 -39.10
N LEU A 8 30.03 -11.68 -39.95
CA LEU A 8 29.34 -10.43 -39.62
C LEU A 8 27.81 -10.59 -39.49
N LEU A 9 27.21 -11.52 -40.23
CA LEU A 9 25.79 -11.87 -40.05
C LEU A 9 25.53 -12.74 -38.81
N ALA A 10 26.51 -13.53 -38.35
CA ALA A 10 26.40 -14.31 -37.12
C ALA A 10 26.59 -13.47 -35.85
N LEU A 11 27.21 -12.29 -35.95
CA LEU A 11 27.42 -11.36 -34.82
C LEU A 11 26.23 -10.41 -34.59
N GLY A 12 25.31 -10.29 -35.55
CA GLY A 12 24.12 -9.45 -35.47
C GLY A 12 22.93 -10.08 -34.74
N THR A 13 23.04 -11.34 -34.30
CA THR A 13 22.01 -12.10 -33.58
C THR A 13 22.39 -12.34 -32.11
N LEU A 14 23.17 -11.45 -31.50
CA LEU A 14 23.04 -11.21 -30.06
C LEU A 14 21.71 -10.46 -29.88
N CYS A 15 20.61 -11.22 -29.90
CA CYS A 15 19.30 -10.73 -29.51
C CYS A 15 19.47 -9.96 -28.21
N SER A 16 19.23 -8.65 -28.25
CA SER A 16 18.84 -7.89 -27.08
C SER A 16 17.58 -8.56 -26.55
N ILE A 17 17.73 -9.52 -25.64
CA ILE A 17 16.63 -9.98 -24.79
C ILE A 17 16.32 -8.76 -23.95
N GLN A 18 15.44 -7.90 -24.45
CA GLN A 18 14.95 -6.78 -23.68
C GLN A 18 14.18 -7.40 -22.53
N ALA A 19 14.75 -7.32 -21.31
CA ALA A 19 14.15 -7.87 -20.11
C ALA A 19 12.70 -7.41 -20.04
N GLN A 20 11.78 -8.37 -19.96
CA GLN A 20 10.35 -8.06 -20.00
C GLN A 20 9.96 -7.39 -18.69
N GLU A 21 9.87 -6.06 -18.71
CA GLU A 21 9.39 -5.28 -17.58
C GLU A 21 7.86 -5.31 -17.54
N ARG A 22 7.32 -5.63 -16.38
CA ARG A 22 5.90 -5.48 -16.09
C ARG A 22 5.69 -4.29 -15.18
N LYS A 23 4.89 -3.32 -15.63
CA LYS A 23 4.54 -2.12 -14.87
C LYS A 23 3.13 -2.20 -14.33
N VAL A 24 2.96 -1.83 -13.07
CA VAL A 24 1.65 -1.69 -12.41
C VAL A 24 1.54 -0.23 -11.99
N ASN A 25 0.74 0.54 -12.72
CA ASN A 25 0.52 1.96 -12.42
C ASN A 25 -0.53 2.08 -11.32
N GLN A 26 -0.27 2.93 -10.33
CA GLN A 26 -1.15 3.20 -9.19
C GLN A 26 -1.74 1.91 -8.60
N PRO A 27 -0.88 0.97 -8.12
CA PRO A 27 -1.34 -0.31 -7.65
C PRO A 27 -2.33 -0.12 -6.48
N PRO A 28 -3.51 -0.75 -6.53
CA PRO A 28 -4.44 -0.63 -5.42
C PRO A 28 -3.94 -1.45 -4.23
N PHE A 29 -4.30 -1.01 -3.03
CA PHE A 29 -3.91 -1.64 -1.76
C PHE A 29 -5.11 -1.74 -0.82
N ILE A 30 -5.02 -2.59 0.21
CA ILE A 30 -6.12 -2.84 1.15
C ILE A 30 -6.15 -1.76 2.23
N VAL A 31 -5.02 -1.53 2.89
CA VAL A 31 -4.92 -0.56 3.99
C VAL A 31 -3.53 0.04 4.05
N ARG A 32 -3.41 1.25 4.59
CA ARG A 32 -2.14 1.93 4.88
C ARG A 32 -2.26 2.72 6.17
N ASN A 33 -1.16 2.87 6.90
CA ASN A 33 -1.09 3.73 8.10
C ASN A 33 -0.47 5.11 7.83
N THR A 34 -0.16 5.42 6.57
CA THR A 34 0.58 6.62 6.18
C THR A 34 -0.09 7.31 4.99
N SER A 35 -0.07 8.64 4.99
CA SER A 35 -0.33 9.47 3.81
C SER A 35 0.96 10.08 3.25
N THR A 36 2.09 9.84 3.90
CA THR A 36 3.39 10.46 3.57
C THR A 36 4.03 9.84 2.35
N VAL A 37 3.84 8.54 2.12
CA VAL A 37 4.37 7.83 0.95
C VAL A 37 3.23 7.18 0.16
N GLU A 38 3.25 7.40 -1.15
CA GLU A 38 2.33 6.80 -2.11
C GLU A 38 3.11 6.08 -3.20
N ILE A 39 2.73 4.85 -3.50
CA ILE A 39 3.32 4.08 -4.60
C ILE A 39 2.61 4.48 -5.89
N ASN A 40 3.31 5.25 -6.73
CA ASN A 40 2.77 5.72 -8.01
C ASN A 40 2.88 4.65 -9.10
N GLN A 41 3.93 3.83 -9.08
CA GLN A 41 4.15 2.73 -10.03
C GLN A 41 5.02 1.65 -9.39
N ILE A 42 4.78 0.39 -9.78
CA ILE A 42 5.69 -0.72 -9.51
C ILE A 42 6.22 -1.26 -10.84
N THR A 43 7.53 -1.32 -10.98
CA THR A 43 8.19 -2.00 -12.10
C THR A 43 8.79 -3.32 -11.61
N LEU A 44 8.37 -4.42 -12.23
CA LEU A 44 8.85 -5.77 -11.99
C LEU A 44 9.72 -6.21 -13.16
N SER A 45 10.96 -6.58 -12.89
CA SER A 45 11.89 -7.16 -13.86
C SER A 45 12.51 -8.45 -13.34
N ASP A 46 13.32 -9.08 -14.17
CA ASP A 46 14.15 -10.24 -13.80
C ASP A 46 15.28 -9.89 -12.81
N THR A 47 15.60 -8.61 -12.64
CA THR A 47 16.72 -8.14 -11.81
C THR A 47 16.27 -7.45 -10.52
N ALA A 48 15.13 -6.76 -10.53
CA ALA A 48 14.66 -5.98 -9.39
C ALA A 48 13.13 -5.79 -9.37
N THR A 49 12.63 -5.41 -8.20
CA THR A 49 11.32 -4.79 -8.03
C THR A 49 11.55 -3.35 -7.62
N VAL A 50 11.01 -2.41 -8.38
CA VAL A 50 11.19 -0.97 -8.15
C VAL A 50 9.85 -0.35 -7.84
N LEU A 51 9.75 0.30 -6.68
CA LEU A 51 8.59 1.08 -6.26
C LEU A 51 8.91 2.55 -6.51
N ASP A 52 8.19 3.18 -7.44
CA ASP A 52 8.27 4.62 -7.65
C ASP A 52 7.33 5.31 -6.66
N ILE A 53 7.93 6.12 -5.78
CA ILE A 53 7.25 6.77 -4.67
C ILE A 53 7.01 8.24 -4.98
N LYS A 54 5.79 8.69 -4.68
CA LYS A 54 5.47 10.10 -4.44
C LYS A 54 5.36 10.32 -2.94
N ALA A 55 6.11 11.27 -2.42
CA ALA A 55 6.09 11.61 -1.01
C ALA A 55 5.45 12.97 -0.79
N TYR A 56 4.62 13.05 0.26
CA TYR A 56 3.87 14.24 0.66
C TYR A 56 4.09 14.50 2.14
N TYR A 57 4.73 15.62 2.47
CA TYR A 57 4.93 15.98 3.87
C TYR A 57 5.13 17.48 4.03
N ARG A 58 5.07 17.97 5.28
CA ARG A 58 5.14 19.40 5.56
C ARG A 58 6.43 19.99 4.96
N PRO A 59 6.36 21.14 4.24
CA PRO A 59 7.55 21.81 3.74
C PRO A 59 8.59 22.02 4.84
N HIS A 60 9.87 21.88 4.47
CA HIS A 60 11.02 22.03 5.38
C HIS A 60 11.02 21.09 6.59
N ASN A 61 10.20 20.05 6.61
CA ASN A 61 10.32 18.94 7.56
C ASN A 61 10.95 17.75 6.84
N TRP A 62 11.44 16.76 7.59
CA TRP A 62 12.08 15.59 7.00
C TRP A 62 11.19 14.35 7.05
N ILE A 63 11.43 13.47 6.09
CA ILE A 63 11.00 12.07 6.11
C ILE A 63 12.24 11.18 6.12
N ARG A 64 12.09 9.92 6.50
CA ARG A 64 13.16 8.91 6.44
C ARG A 64 12.57 7.60 5.94
N ILE A 65 13.37 6.86 5.17
CA ILE A 65 13.10 5.46 4.83
C ILE A 65 14.23 4.63 5.43
N SER A 66 13.88 3.72 6.33
CA SER A 66 14.79 2.81 7.03
C SER A 66 15.43 1.83 6.06
N GLY A 67 16.70 1.52 6.29
CA GLY A 67 17.40 0.43 5.60
C GLY A 67 16.86 -0.95 5.95
N GLU A 68 16.01 -1.05 6.97
CA GLU A 68 15.31 -2.28 7.34
C GLU A 68 14.03 -2.53 6.52
N SER A 69 13.69 -1.61 5.60
CA SER A 69 12.49 -1.73 4.77
C SER A 69 12.46 -3.05 4.00
N TYR A 70 11.29 -3.65 3.85
CA TYR A 70 11.12 -4.88 3.09
C TYR A 70 9.74 -4.97 2.42
N LEU A 71 9.68 -5.80 1.37
CA LEU A 71 8.41 -6.27 0.82
C LEU A 71 8.06 -7.62 1.46
N LEU A 72 6.86 -7.77 1.99
CA LEU A 72 6.32 -9.07 2.42
C LEU A 72 5.43 -9.62 1.31
N ALA A 73 5.81 -10.72 0.69
CA ALA A 73 4.98 -11.34 -0.34
C ALA A 73 3.87 -12.22 0.26
N ASP A 74 2.83 -12.50 -0.53
CA ASP A 74 1.74 -13.43 -0.22
C ASP A 74 2.17 -14.84 0.21
N ASN A 75 3.35 -15.27 -0.21
CA ASN A 75 3.97 -16.53 0.22
C ASN A 75 4.69 -16.44 1.58
N GLY A 76 4.60 -15.30 2.28
CA GLY A 76 5.23 -15.05 3.58
C GLY A 76 6.71 -14.69 3.54
N LYS A 77 7.34 -14.64 2.36
CA LYS A 77 8.77 -14.31 2.23
C LYS A 77 9.00 -12.80 2.30
N LYS A 78 9.96 -12.39 3.14
CA LYS A 78 10.48 -11.02 3.19
C LYS A 78 11.54 -10.79 2.11
N TYR A 79 11.46 -9.65 1.45
CA TYR A 79 12.42 -9.18 0.44
C TYR A 79 12.99 -7.84 0.90
N PRO A 80 14.19 -7.83 1.54
CA PRO A 80 14.78 -6.60 2.07
C PRO A 80 15.10 -5.58 0.97
N ILE A 81 15.00 -4.30 1.30
CA ILE A 81 15.42 -3.20 0.43
C ILE A 81 16.91 -3.32 0.10
N ARG A 82 17.27 -2.98 -1.13
CA ARG A 82 18.66 -2.92 -1.59
C ARG A 82 19.19 -1.49 -1.55
N SER A 83 18.39 -0.54 -2.02
CA SER A 83 18.79 0.86 -2.13
C SER A 83 17.59 1.77 -2.40
N GLY A 84 17.81 3.08 -2.23
CA GLY A 84 16.95 4.13 -2.77
C GLY A 84 17.64 4.84 -3.94
N SER A 85 16.85 5.39 -4.85
CA SER A 85 17.29 6.32 -5.90
C SER A 85 16.55 7.64 -5.73
N GLY A 86 17.27 8.75 -5.58
CA GLY A 86 16.67 10.04 -5.19
C GLY A 86 16.42 10.18 -3.69
N ILE A 87 16.72 9.15 -2.89
CA ILE A 87 16.73 9.16 -1.42
C ILE A 87 17.89 8.31 -0.89
N THR A 88 18.48 8.71 0.24
CA THR A 88 19.47 7.89 0.95
C THR A 88 18.80 7.20 2.12
N LEU A 89 18.89 5.87 2.18
CA LEU A 89 18.33 5.09 3.30
C LEU A 89 18.99 5.49 4.62
N ASP A 90 18.23 5.38 5.71
CA ASP A 90 18.66 5.70 7.08
C ASP A 90 19.09 7.16 7.32
N LYS A 91 18.77 8.06 6.40
CA LYS A 91 19.04 9.49 6.53
C LYS A 91 17.77 10.30 6.37
N GLU A 92 17.77 11.46 7.01
CA GLU A 92 16.74 12.48 6.83
C GLU A 92 16.75 12.99 5.39
N PHE A 93 15.58 12.97 4.77
CA PHE A 93 15.29 13.61 3.50
C PHE A 93 14.40 14.82 3.78
N TRP A 94 14.96 16.02 3.66
CA TRP A 94 14.25 17.28 3.92
C TRP A 94 13.37 17.65 2.73
N MET A 95 12.08 17.90 3.01
CA MET A 95 11.10 18.20 1.97
C MET A 95 11.28 19.62 1.42
N PRO A 96 11.09 19.80 0.10
CA PRO A 96 11.14 21.11 -0.53
C PRO A 96 9.91 21.97 -0.16
N ASP A 97 9.91 23.22 -0.62
CA ASP A 97 8.84 24.21 -0.40
C ASP A 97 7.45 23.71 -0.84
N SER A 98 7.39 22.85 -1.86
CA SER A 98 6.14 22.24 -2.33
C SER A 98 5.56 21.23 -1.34
N GLY A 99 6.38 20.68 -0.44
CA GLY A 99 6.00 19.53 0.38
C GLY A 99 5.90 18.22 -0.40
N GLU A 100 6.36 18.19 -1.65
CA GLU A 100 6.29 17.03 -2.54
C GLU A 100 7.67 16.60 -3.03
N ALA A 101 7.94 15.29 -3.04
CA ALA A 101 9.17 14.72 -3.59
C ALA A 101 8.90 13.39 -4.31
N THR A 102 9.79 13.00 -5.20
CA THR A 102 9.75 11.69 -5.86
C THR A 102 11.09 10.97 -5.71
N PHE A 103 11.03 9.67 -5.48
CA PHE A 103 12.18 8.80 -5.40
C PHE A 103 11.74 7.36 -5.70
N SER A 104 12.70 6.45 -5.88
CA SER A 104 12.41 5.03 -6.08
C SER A 104 13.05 4.19 -4.98
N LEU A 105 12.35 3.13 -4.56
CA LEU A 105 12.86 2.12 -3.63
C LEU A 105 13.09 0.81 -4.39
N ILE A 106 14.29 0.25 -4.25
CA ILE A 106 14.76 -0.86 -5.07
C ILE A 106 14.89 -2.11 -4.20
N PHE A 107 14.21 -3.17 -4.61
CA PHE A 107 14.14 -4.46 -3.92
C PHE A 107 14.61 -5.59 -4.84
N PRO A 108 14.85 -6.80 -4.31
CA PRO A 108 15.04 -7.99 -5.14
C PRO A 108 13.85 -8.25 -6.07
N THR A 109 14.12 -8.93 -7.18
CA THR A 109 13.08 -9.42 -8.08
C THR A 109 12.10 -10.33 -7.32
N LEU A 110 10.81 -10.14 -7.58
CA LEU A 110 9.76 -11.00 -7.07
C LEU A 110 9.48 -12.11 -8.10
N PRO A 111 9.30 -13.37 -7.67
CA PRO A 111 8.82 -14.43 -8.55
C PRO A 111 7.50 -14.04 -9.21
N ALA A 112 7.30 -14.43 -10.47
CA ALA A 112 6.06 -14.15 -11.22
C ALA A 112 4.79 -14.71 -10.57
N THR A 113 4.93 -15.64 -9.62
CA THR A 113 3.82 -16.23 -8.85
C THR A 113 3.29 -15.29 -7.76
N VAL A 114 4.05 -14.29 -7.33
CA VAL A 114 3.64 -13.32 -6.30
C VAL A 114 2.58 -12.38 -6.87
N LYS A 115 1.42 -12.31 -6.20
CA LYS A 115 0.27 -11.50 -6.65
C LYS A 115 0.06 -10.28 -5.77
N THR A 116 0.34 -10.40 -4.48
CA THR A 116 0.21 -9.29 -3.53
C THR A 116 1.45 -9.16 -2.66
N ILE A 117 1.76 -7.92 -2.29
CA ILE A 117 2.85 -7.59 -1.38
C ILE A 117 2.38 -6.58 -0.33
N ASP A 118 3.03 -6.57 0.82
CA ASP A 118 3.00 -5.44 1.75
C ASP A 118 4.33 -4.70 1.64
N PHE A 119 4.30 -3.38 1.74
CA PHE A 119 5.49 -2.56 1.99
C PHE A 119 5.56 -2.25 3.48
N ILE A 120 6.65 -2.65 4.13
CA ILE A 120 6.91 -2.42 5.55
C ILE A 120 8.23 -1.67 5.66
N GLU A 121 8.21 -0.44 6.17
CA GLU A 121 9.41 0.40 6.29
C GLU A 121 10.34 -0.08 7.42
N SER A 122 9.78 -0.51 8.55
CA SER A 122 10.44 -1.32 9.59
C SER A 122 9.36 -1.97 10.48
N ASP A 123 9.77 -2.89 11.36
CA ASP A 123 8.90 -3.63 12.28
C ASP A 123 8.39 -2.76 13.46
N CYS A 124 8.77 -1.48 13.54
CA CYS A 124 8.27 -0.55 14.57
C CYS A 124 6.79 -0.20 14.35
N GLU A 125 6.04 0.12 15.41
CA GLU A 125 4.59 0.37 15.36
C GLU A 125 4.21 1.51 14.39
N ASP A 126 4.85 2.67 14.54
CA ASP A 126 4.55 3.90 13.77
C ASP A 126 5.26 3.99 12.41
N CYS A 127 6.04 2.97 12.05
CA CYS A 127 6.74 2.91 10.77
C CYS A 127 5.75 2.80 9.60
N PHE A 128 6.10 3.38 8.45
CA PHE A 128 5.22 3.39 7.27
C PHE A 128 4.91 1.98 6.79
N LYS A 129 3.62 1.68 6.64
CA LYS A 129 3.12 0.40 6.18
C LYS A 129 1.99 0.59 5.16
N ILE A 130 2.08 -0.17 4.08
CA ILE A 130 1.03 -0.27 3.06
C ILE A 130 0.81 -1.75 2.80
N TRP A 131 -0.37 -2.25 3.15
CA TRP A 131 -0.68 -3.68 3.10
C TRP A 131 -1.60 -4.03 1.92
N GLY A 132 -1.41 -5.24 1.39
CA GLY A 132 -2.23 -5.83 0.35
C GLY A 132 -2.11 -5.11 -0.98
N ILE A 133 -0.93 -4.58 -1.31
CA ILE A 133 -0.63 -3.96 -2.59
C ILE A 133 -0.77 -5.03 -3.68
N SER A 134 -1.67 -4.80 -4.62
CA SER A 134 -1.96 -5.74 -5.69
C SER A 134 -1.05 -5.52 -6.89
N LEU A 135 -0.30 -6.56 -7.25
CA LEU A 135 0.55 -6.55 -8.44
C LEU A 135 -0.21 -6.90 -9.72
N ASN A 136 -1.50 -7.21 -9.65
CA ASN A 136 -2.34 -7.43 -10.84
C ASN A 136 -3.21 -6.21 -11.21
N GLY A 137 -3.10 -5.12 -10.43
CA GLY A 137 -3.85 -3.88 -10.66
C GLY A 137 -5.31 -3.91 -10.21
N LYS A 138 -5.76 -4.95 -9.50
CA LYS A 138 -7.13 -5.08 -8.99
C LYS A 138 -7.12 -5.43 -7.50
N LEU A 139 -8.05 -4.86 -6.76
CA LEU A 139 -8.35 -5.32 -5.40
C LEU A 139 -9.00 -6.71 -5.44
N PRO A 140 -8.81 -7.53 -4.39
CA PRO A 140 -9.63 -8.72 -4.21
C PRO A 140 -11.11 -8.34 -4.13
N GLU A 141 -11.96 -9.23 -4.62
CA GLU A 141 -13.41 -9.04 -4.55
C GLU A 141 -13.88 -9.22 -3.09
N LEU A 142 -14.61 -8.23 -2.58
CA LEU A 142 -15.20 -8.29 -1.24
C LEU A 142 -16.37 -9.27 -1.25
N VAL A 143 -16.22 -10.40 -0.56
CA VAL A 143 -17.30 -11.37 -0.39
C VAL A 143 -18.13 -10.99 0.82
N LEU A 144 -19.30 -10.41 0.57
CA LEU A 144 -20.24 -10.10 1.64
C LEU A 144 -20.85 -11.39 2.22
N PRO A 145 -20.95 -11.52 3.55
CA PRO A 145 -21.74 -12.58 4.19
C PRO A 145 -23.22 -12.52 3.75
N GLU A 146 -23.91 -13.66 3.66
CA GLU A 146 -25.31 -13.71 3.22
C GLU A 146 -26.24 -12.91 4.13
N GLU A 147 -25.91 -12.80 5.42
CA GLU A 147 -26.69 -12.07 6.41
C GLU A 147 -26.77 -10.57 6.09
N VAL A 148 -25.72 -9.99 5.49
CA VAL A 148 -25.68 -8.56 5.12
C VAL A 148 -26.13 -8.29 3.68
N LYS A 149 -26.30 -9.33 2.85
CA LYS A 149 -26.83 -9.21 1.49
C LYS A 149 -28.34 -8.99 1.45
N GLN A 150 -29.03 -9.10 2.58
CA GLN A 150 -30.46 -8.80 2.66
C GLN A 150 -30.69 -7.35 2.24
N LYS A 151 -31.36 -7.18 1.10
CA LYS A 151 -31.81 -5.86 0.64
C LYS A 151 -32.75 -5.31 1.70
N THR A 152 -32.40 -4.18 2.29
CA THR A 152 -33.36 -3.38 3.06
C THR A 152 -34.60 -3.17 2.19
N ASN A 153 -35.78 -3.49 2.70
CA ASN A 153 -37.03 -3.18 2.01
C ASN A 153 -37.15 -1.66 1.91
N ALA A 154 -36.78 -1.08 0.77
CA ALA A 154 -36.83 0.38 0.55
C ALA A 154 -38.25 0.99 0.67
N VAL A 155 -39.28 0.14 0.82
CA VAL A 155 -40.69 0.49 1.02
C VAL A 155 -41.03 0.64 2.51
N GLU A 156 -40.21 0.12 3.42
CA GLU A 156 -40.46 0.20 4.86
C GLU A 156 -40.16 1.62 5.35
N ILE A 157 -41.21 2.30 5.83
CA ILE A 157 -41.10 3.66 6.34
C ILE A 157 -40.36 3.60 7.67
N LEU A 158 -39.19 4.24 7.74
CA LEU A 158 -38.45 4.37 8.99
C LEU A 158 -39.35 5.08 10.03
N PRO A 159 -39.32 4.64 11.30
CA PRO A 159 -40.06 5.33 12.35
C PRO A 159 -39.61 6.78 12.44
N ALA A 160 -40.55 7.67 12.79
CA ALA A 160 -40.21 9.08 13.02
C ALA A 160 -39.09 9.16 14.06
N PRO A 161 -37.98 9.87 13.77
CA PRO A 161 -36.84 9.92 14.68
C PRO A 161 -37.25 10.56 16.00
N GLN A 162 -36.95 9.89 17.11
CA GLN A 162 -37.14 10.42 18.46
C GLN A 162 -35.79 10.61 19.13
N LEU A 163 -35.48 11.86 19.50
CA LEU A 163 -34.31 12.16 20.29
C LEU A 163 -34.60 11.81 21.75
N THR A 164 -33.89 10.82 22.27
CA THR A 164 -33.98 10.39 23.66
C THR A 164 -32.60 10.30 24.28
N MET A 165 -32.50 10.55 25.58
CA MET A 165 -31.27 10.34 26.33
C MET A 165 -31.16 8.87 26.69
N GLY A 166 -30.01 8.26 26.41
CA GLY A 166 -29.79 6.85 26.70
C GLY A 166 -28.41 6.37 26.28
N LYS A 167 -28.13 5.10 26.56
CA LYS A 167 -26.96 4.40 26.03
C LYS A 167 -27.33 3.77 24.70
N ALA A 168 -26.49 3.97 23.68
CA ALA A 168 -26.57 3.25 22.41
C ALA A 168 -25.49 2.16 22.37
N THR A 169 -25.76 1.07 21.68
CA THR A 169 -24.76 0.02 21.38
C THR A 169 -24.45 0.07 19.90
N LEU A 170 -23.16 0.23 19.58
CA LEU A 170 -22.64 0.05 18.22
C LEU A 170 -22.06 -1.35 18.12
N SER A 171 -22.55 -2.15 17.18
CA SER A 171 -22.03 -3.49 16.89
C SER A 171 -21.89 -3.67 15.40
N GLY A 172 -20.83 -4.34 14.96
CA GLY A 172 -20.59 -4.62 13.56
C GLY A 172 -19.48 -5.65 13.37
N LYS A 173 -19.15 -5.93 12.11
CA LYS A 173 -18.06 -6.81 11.73
C LYS A 173 -17.17 -6.10 10.72
N LEU A 174 -15.86 -6.05 11.00
CA LEU A 174 -14.88 -5.61 10.03
C LEU A 174 -14.51 -6.79 9.13
N LEU A 175 -14.92 -6.71 7.86
CA LEU A 175 -14.60 -7.73 6.86
C LEU A 175 -13.14 -7.60 6.42
N ASP A 176 -12.50 -8.74 6.14
CA ASP A 176 -11.12 -8.86 5.66
C ASP A 176 -10.03 -8.19 6.53
N TYR A 177 -10.37 -7.81 7.77
CA TYR A 177 -9.38 -7.36 8.74
C TYR A 177 -8.42 -8.49 9.08
N LYS A 178 -7.12 -8.18 9.09
CA LYS A 178 -6.08 -9.07 9.56
C LYS A 178 -5.37 -8.42 10.74
N HIS A 179 -5.10 -9.20 11.78
CA HIS A 179 -4.50 -8.69 13.01
C HIS A 179 -3.13 -8.04 12.80
N ASN A 180 -2.38 -8.47 11.77
CA ASN A 180 -1.10 -7.87 11.39
C ASN A 180 -1.21 -6.45 10.81
N TYR A 181 -2.43 -5.94 10.56
CA TYR A 181 -2.64 -4.54 10.19
C TYR A 181 -2.50 -3.59 11.37
N GLN A 182 -2.58 -4.10 12.62
CA GLN A 182 -2.35 -3.33 13.85
C GLN A 182 -3.12 -1.99 13.86
N LEU A 183 -4.34 -1.99 13.30
CA LEU A 183 -5.17 -0.78 13.24
C LEU A 183 -5.75 -0.49 14.62
N ASN A 184 -5.51 0.72 15.13
CA ASN A 184 -6.23 1.26 16.28
C ASN A 184 -7.60 1.74 15.81
N LEU A 185 -8.65 1.07 16.27
CA LEU A 185 -10.03 1.36 15.89
C LEU A 185 -10.69 2.11 17.03
N ASN A 186 -11.16 3.32 16.76
CA ASN A 186 -11.85 4.15 17.74
C ASN A 186 -13.21 4.59 17.18
N ALA A 187 -14.24 4.55 18.01
CA ALA A 187 -15.51 5.20 17.75
C ALA A 187 -15.45 6.63 18.30
N TYR A 188 -15.73 7.62 17.44
CA TYR A 188 -15.84 9.02 17.85
C TYR A 188 -17.30 9.38 18.08
N LEU A 189 -17.62 9.73 19.32
CA LEU A 189 -18.94 10.20 19.71
C LEU A 189 -18.87 11.71 19.93
N CYS A 190 -19.57 12.46 19.07
CA CYS A 190 -19.80 13.88 19.27
C CYS A 190 -21.11 14.07 20.08
N GLU A 191 -20.99 14.59 21.29
CA GLU A 191 -22.15 14.93 22.12
C GLU A 191 -22.85 16.17 21.54
N LEU A 192 -24.01 15.98 20.92
CA LEU A 192 -24.75 17.04 20.22
C LEU A 192 -25.08 18.28 21.06
N LEU A 193 -25.20 18.14 22.39
CA LEU A 193 -25.60 19.23 23.28
C LEU A 193 -24.42 20.02 23.85
N THR A 194 -23.27 19.37 24.04
CA THR A 194 -22.09 19.96 24.70
C THR A 194 -20.99 20.28 23.69
N GLY A 195 -20.99 19.63 22.52
CA GLY A 195 -19.90 19.67 21.56
C GLY A 195 -18.68 18.84 22.00
N ASN A 196 -18.78 18.09 23.10
CA ASN A 196 -17.68 17.26 23.57
C ASN A 196 -17.48 16.06 22.65
N GLU A 197 -16.21 15.75 22.40
CA GLU A 197 -15.80 14.55 21.68
C GLU A 197 -15.32 13.50 22.67
N ASN A 198 -15.91 12.31 22.59
CA ASN A 198 -15.47 11.14 23.34
C ASN A 198 -14.91 10.11 22.35
N GLU A 199 -13.69 9.66 22.63
CA GLU A 199 -13.05 8.57 21.90
C GLU A 199 -13.27 7.26 22.67
N ILE A 200 -13.90 6.28 22.00
CA ILE A 200 -14.20 4.98 22.59
C ILE A 200 -13.37 3.93 21.82
N PRO A 201 -12.35 3.32 22.44
CA PRO A 201 -11.59 2.24 21.82
C PRO A 201 -12.49 1.06 21.46
N ILE A 202 -12.34 0.54 20.25
CA ILE A 202 -12.99 -0.67 19.78
C ILE A 202 -11.94 -1.78 19.86
N GLU A 203 -12.15 -2.74 20.76
CA GLU A 203 -11.35 -3.96 20.77
C GLU A 203 -11.76 -4.84 19.56
N PRO A 204 -10.85 -5.11 18.60
CA PRO A 204 -11.16 -5.91 17.41
C PRO A 204 -11.30 -7.40 17.68
#